data_AF-A0A356X060-F1
#
_entry.id   AF-A0A356X060-F1
#
_cell.length_a   1.000
_cell.length_b   1.000
_cell.length_c   1.000
_cell.angle_alpha   90.00
_cell.angle_beta   90.00
_cell.angle_gamma   90.00
#
_symmetry.space_group_name_H-M   'P 1'
#
loop_
_entity.id
_entity.type
_entity.pdbx_description
1 polymer ?
#
loop_
_entity_poly.entity_id
_entity_poly.type
_entity_poly.pdbx_seq_one_letter_code
_entity_poly.pdbx_strand_id
1 'polypeptide(L)'
;ENPDIAKHAHKRLYDAIRSQGVREISDEDPRKRKIFDNEAVRVYEYFDKEFFGMESVIEKIMRFLKGASLRGEESRQVLLLMGP
;
A
#
# COMPACT_ATOMS: atom_id res chain seq x y z
N GLU A 1 -8.25 -18.47 22.83
CA GLU A 1 -8.69 -18.40 21.43
C GLU A 1 -7.82 -17.41 20.66
N ASN A 2 -7.59 -17.62 19.36
CA ASN A 2 -6.76 -16.72 18.55
C ASN A 2 -7.64 -15.63 17.89
N PRO A 3 -7.57 -14.36 18.34
CA PRO A 3 -8.37 -13.27 17.79
C PRO A 3 -8.01 -12.92 16.34
N ASP A 4 -6.87 -13.40 15.81
CA ASP A 4 -6.45 -13.17 14.43
C ASP A 4 -7.19 -14.04 13.40
N ILE A 5 -7.98 -15.03 13.83
CA ILE A 5 -8.76 -15.88 12.93
C ILE A 5 -9.92 -15.06 12.31
N ALA A 6 -10.62 -14.26 13.13
CA ALA A 6 -11.74 -13.43 12.72
C ALA A 6 -11.28 -11.99 12.44
N LYS A 7 -10.82 -11.73 11.20
CA LYS A 7 -10.42 -10.39 10.73
C LYS A 7 -11.36 -9.89 9.63
N HIS A 8 -11.58 -8.58 9.58
CA HIS A 8 -12.20 -7.93 8.42
C HIS A 8 -11.32 -8.09 7.17
N ALA A 9 -11.94 -8.09 5.99
CA ALA A 9 -11.26 -8.34 4.72
C ALA A 9 -10.09 -7.37 4.46
N HIS A 10 -10.28 -6.08 4.71
CA HIS A 10 -9.25 -5.06 4.51
C HIS A 10 -8.04 -5.26 5.45
N LYS A 11 -8.24 -5.77 6.67
CA LYS A 11 -7.15 -6.06 7.61
C LYS A 11 -6.37 -7.28 7.16
N ARG A 12 -7.07 -8.34 6.74
CA ARG A 12 -6.46 -9.54 6.17
C ARG A 12 -5.60 -9.20 4.95
N LEU A 13 -6.11 -8.37 4.04
CA LEU A 13 -5.39 -7.96 2.83
C LEU A 13 -4.17 -7.09 3.16
N TYR A 14 -4.35 -6.10 4.04
CA TYR A 14 -3.24 -5.24 4.47
C TYR A 14 -2.11 -6.03 5.11
N ASP A 15 -2.44 -6.89 6.08
CA ASP A 15 -1.47 -7.73 6.79
C ASP A 15 -0.74 -8.66 5.81
N ALA A 16 -1.47 -9.30 4.88
CA ALA A 16 -0.89 -10.21 3.88
C ALA A 16 0.13 -9.51 2.98
N ILE A 17 -0.21 -8.35 2.42
CA ILE A 17 0.70 -7.60 1.54
C ILE A 17 1.89 -7.05 2.34
N ARG A 18 1.63 -6.45 3.51
CA ARG A 18 2.69 -5.86 4.35
C ARG A 18 3.68 -6.91 4.84
N SER A 19 3.23 -8.15 5.08
CA SER A 19 4.10 -9.25 5.53
C SER A 19 5.19 -9.61 4.54
N GLN A 20 5.02 -9.27 3.26
CA GLN A 20 6.00 -9.55 2.21
C GLN A 20 7.17 -8.56 2.18
N GLY A 21 7.10 -7.46 2.91
CA GLY A 21 8.16 -6.45 2.97
C GLY A 21 7.71 -5.07 2.48
N VAL A 22 8.24 -4.04 3.11
CA VAL A 22 8.01 -2.63 2.77
C VAL A 22 9.33 -1.89 2.90
N ARG A 23 9.73 -1.20 1.84
CA ARG A 23 10.93 -0.37 1.80
C ARG A 23 10.60 1.03 1.32
N GLU A 24 11.44 2.00 1.67
CA GLU A 24 11.35 3.35 1.11
C GLU A 24 12.30 3.46 -0.09
N ILE A 25 11.94 4.28 -1.08
CA ILE A 25 12.84 4.57 -2.20
C ILE A 25 14.03 5.40 -1.69
N SER A 26 15.23 4.85 -1.89
CA SER A 26 16.50 5.52 -1.57
C SER A 26 16.64 6.84 -2.33
N ASP A 27 17.25 7.84 -1.71
CA ASP A 27 17.62 9.11 -2.36
C ASP A 27 18.59 8.92 -3.52
N GLU A 28 19.35 7.82 -3.52
CA GLU A 28 20.26 7.46 -4.59
C GLU A 28 19.54 6.86 -5.81
N ASP A 29 18.28 6.44 -5.66
CA ASP A 29 17.51 5.86 -6.77
C ASP A 29 17.09 6.97 -7.76
N PRO A 30 17.53 6.92 -9.03
CA PRO A 30 17.19 7.93 -10.02
C PRO A 30 15.67 8.07 -10.25
N ARG A 31 14.88 7.04 -9.95
CA ARG A 31 13.41 7.06 -10.04
C ARG A 31 12.79 8.04 -9.06
N LYS A 32 13.40 8.25 -7.88
CA LYS A 32 12.89 9.17 -6.86
C LYS A 32 12.70 10.57 -7.43
N ARG A 33 13.71 11.07 -8.14
CA ARG A 33 13.65 12.38 -8.78
C ARG A 33 12.86 12.39 -10.09
N LYS A 34 12.98 11.34 -10.91
CA LYS A 34 12.41 11.34 -12.28
C LYS A 34 10.93 10.99 -12.35
N ILE A 35 10.43 10.17 -11.42
CA ILE A 35 9.08 9.60 -11.45
C ILE A 35 8.25 10.11 -10.27
N PHE A 36 8.89 10.30 -9.11
CA PHE A 36 8.20 10.62 -7.86
C PHE A 36 8.48 12.04 -7.35
N ASP A 37 9.04 12.93 -8.17
CA ASP A 37 9.29 14.34 -7.82
C ASP A 37 9.99 14.56 -6.45
N ASN A 38 10.93 13.68 -6.10
CA ASN A 38 11.63 13.61 -4.81
C ASN A 38 10.74 13.28 -3.59
N GLU A 39 9.51 12.82 -3.79
CA GLU A 39 8.65 12.36 -2.69
C GLU A 39 9.18 11.07 -2.04
N ALA A 40 8.96 10.96 -0.74
CA ALA A 40 9.20 9.74 0.02
C ALA A 40 8.09 8.72 -0.27
N VAL A 41 8.35 7.80 -1.20
CA VAL A 41 7.40 6.76 -1.62
C VAL A 41 7.76 5.42 -0.99
N ARG A 42 6.75 4.75 -0.44
CA ARG A 42 6.90 3.37 0.07
C ARG A 42 6.62 2.34 -1.02
N VAL A 43 7.59 1.47 -1.23
CA VAL A 43 7.49 0.30 -2.11
C VAL A 43 7.07 -0.91 -1.28
N TYR A 44 5.98 -1.55 -1.70
CA TYR A 44 5.51 -2.81 -1.13
C TYR A 44 6.02 -3.95 -2.00
N GLU A 45 6.89 -4.80 -1.45
CA GLU A 45 7.67 -5.80 -2.19
C GLU A 45 6.80 -6.80 -2.97
N TYR A 46 5.58 -7.06 -2.48
CA TYR A 46 4.58 -7.87 -3.17
C TYR A 46 4.31 -7.41 -4.62
N PHE A 47 4.37 -6.10 -4.88
CA PHE A 47 4.07 -5.52 -6.19
C PHE A 47 5.31 -5.19 -7.03
N ASP A 48 6.51 -5.24 -6.45
CA ASP A 48 7.76 -4.71 -7.05
C ASP A 48 8.15 -5.40 -8.37
N LYS A 49 7.69 -6.65 -8.58
CA LYS A 49 7.98 -7.42 -9.81
C LYS A 49 7.04 -7.12 -10.98
N GLU A 50 5.83 -6.65 -10.69
CA GLU A 50 4.75 -6.54 -11.68
C GLU A 50 4.34 -5.09 -11.94
N PHE A 51 4.58 -4.19 -10.98
CA PHE A 51 4.10 -2.81 -11.02
C PHE A 51 5.25 -1.82 -10.91
N PHE A 52 5.74 -1.35 -12.05
CA PHE A 52 6.81 -0.36 -12.15
C PHE A 52 6.23 1.03 -12.43
N GLY A 53 6.61 2.04 -11.64
CA GLY A 53 6.10 3.42 -11.76
C GLY A 53 4.73 3.66 -11.11
N MET A 54 4.10 2.62 -10.55
CA MET A 54 2.81 2.70 -9.86
C MET A 54 2.94 2.71 -8.33
N GLU A 55 4.16 2.77 -7.81
CA GLU A 55 4.47 2.68 -6.38
C GLU A 55 3.73 3.76 -5.57
N SER A 56 3.59 4.97 -6.09
CA SER A 56 2.83 6.05 -5.45
C SER A 56 1.32 5.76 -5.39
N VAL A 57 0.75 5.10 -6.40
CA VAL A 57 -0.66 4.67 -6.42
C VAL A 57 -0.86 3.52 -5.45
N ILE A 58 0.03 2.53 -5.46
CA ILE A 58 0.03 1.41 -4.53
C ILE A 58 0.13 1.91 -3.10
N GLU A 59 0.99 2.90 -2.82
CA GLU A 59 1.08 3.50 -1.50
C GLU A 59 -0.26 4.11 -1.04
N LYS A 60 -0.97 4.80 -1.93
CA LYS A 60 -2.31 5.36 -1.64
C LYS A 60 -3.33 4.25 -1.33
N ILE A 61 -3.33 3.16 -2.10
CA ILE A 61 -4.19 1.99 -1.85
C ILE A 61 -3.86 1.38 -0.48
N MET A 62 -2.57 1.17 -0.19
CA MET A 62 -2.14 0.58 1.08
C MET A 62 -2.40 1.50 2.28
N ARG A 63 -2.40 2.83 2.08
CA ARG A 63 -2.81 3.81 3.08
C ARG A 63 -4.30 3.69 3.40
N PHE A 64 -5.15 3.55 2.39
CA PHE A 64 -6.58 3.29 2.56
C PHE A 64 -6.83 1.98 3.32
N LEU A 65 -6.18 0.89 2.90
CA LEU A 65 -6.30 -0.42 3.57
C LEU A 65 -5.81 -0.37 5.02
N LYS A 66 -4.74 0.38 5.30
CA LYS A 66 -4.26 0.61 6.67
C LYS A 66 -5.32 1.29 7.52
N GLY A 67 -5.90 2.40 7.05
CA GLY A 67 -6.97 3.10 7.76
C GLY A 67 -8.17 2.20 8.04
N ALA A 68 -8.63 1.48 7.02
CA ALA A 68 -9.72 0.53 7.15
C ALA A 68 -9.41 -0.58 8.17
N SER A 69 -8.19 -1.13 8.18
CA SER A 69 -7.74 -2.18 9.12
C SER A 69 -7.74 -1.79 10.59
N LEU A 70 -7.70 -0.49 10.87
CA LEU A 70 -7.80 0.07 12.21
C LEU A 70 -9.25 0.42 12.58
N ARG A 71 -10.23 -0.02 11.77
CA ARG A 71 -11.65 0.35 11.88
C ARG A 71 -11.84 1.87 11.77
N GLY A 72 -10.98 2.54 11.00
CA GLY A 72 -11.12 3.95 10.63
C GLY A 72 -12.31 4.20 9.71
N GLU A 73 -12.51 5.46 9.32
CA GLU A 73 -13.61 5.86 8.45
C GLU A 73 -13.54 5.17 7.07
N GLU A 74 -12.33 4.88 6.60
CA GLU A 74 -12.05 4.16 5.36
C GLU A 74 -12.71 2.77 5.32
N SER A 75 -13.00 2.16 6.48
CA SER A 75 -13.70 0.88 6.56
C SER A 75 -15.15 0.94 6.06
N ARG A 76 -15.73 2.14 5.95
CA ARG A 76 -17.09 2.40 5.46
C ARG A 76 -17.12 3.09 4.09
N GLN A 77 -15.95 3.44 3.55
CA GLN A 77 -15.83 4.15 2.28
C GLN A 77 -15.67 3.17 1.12
N VAL A 78 -16.07 3.61 -0.08
CA VAL A 78 -15.84 2.89 -1.33
C VAL A 78 -14.53 3.38 -1.94
N LEU A 79 -13.58 2.48 -2.16
CA LEU A 79 -12.37 2.76 -2.94
C LEU A 79 -12.67 2.56 -4.42
N LEU A 80 -12.71 3.66 -5.17
CA LEU A 80 -12.92 3.64 -6.61
C LEU A 80 -11.58 3.81 -7.35
N LEU A 81 -11.21 2.81 -8.15
CA LEU A 81 -10.03 2.87 -9.02
C LEU A 81 -10.50 3.26 -10.43
N MET A 82 -10.27 4.50 -10.82
CA MET A 82 -10.65 5.00 -12.14
C MET A 82 -9.44 5.26 -13.02
N GLY A 83 -9.54 4.87 -14.28
CA GLY A 83 -8.61 5.17 -15.35
C GLY A 83 -9.30 4.98 -16.71
N PRO A 84 -8.74 5.51 -17.81
CA PRO A 84 -9.14 5.14 -19.16
C PRO A 84 -8.87 3.67 -19.47
#